data_AF-A0A7C1GKJ4-F1
#
_entry.id   AF-A0A7C1GKJ4-F1
#
_cell.length_a   1.000
_cell.length_b   1.000
_cell.length_c   1.000
_cell.angle_alpha   90.00
_cell.angle_beta   90.00
_cell.angle_gamma   90.00
#
_symmetry.space_group_name_H-M   'P 1'
#
loop_
_entity.id
_entity.type
_entity.pdbx_description
1 polymer ?
#
loop_
_entity_poly.entity_id
_entity_poly.type
_entity_poly.pdbx_seq_one_letter_code
_entity_poly.pdbx_strand_id
1 'polypeptide(L)' 'MEIEERLKELGITLPDAPGALGSYIPLVKTGELLFLSGILPFKNGILLASGLVGSD' A
#
# COMPACT_ATOMS: atom_id res chain seq x y z
N MET A 1 -22.71 -0.17 5.15
CA MET A 1 -21.61 -1.09 4.84
C MET A 1 -20.34 -0.32 5.05
N GLU A 2 -19.62 -0.68 6.09
CA GLU A 2 -18.31 -0.10 6.39
C GLU A 2 -17.28 -0.68 5.43
N ILE A 3 -16.23 0.08 5.08
CA ILE A 3 -15.20 -0.38 4.13
C ILE A 3 -14.51 -1.65 4.66
N GLU A 4 -14.34 -1.73 5.97
CA GLU A 4 -13.76 -2.85 6.71
C GLU A 4 -14.57 -4.13 6.55
N GLU A 5 -15.91 -4.05 6.46
CA GLU A 5 -16.77 -5.22 6.25
C GLU A 5 -16.56 -5.79 4.85
N ARG A 6 -16.52 -4.92 3.83
CA ARG A 6 -16.29 -5.34 2.46
C ARG A 6 -14.90 -5.97 2.27
N LEU A 7 -13.88 -5.44 2.94
CA LEU A 7 -12.54 -6.04 2.93
C LEU A 7 -12.55 -7.45 3.54
N LYS A 8 -13.26 -7.63 4.67
CA LYS A 8 -13.41 -8.95 5.31
C LYS A 8 -14.14 -9.96 4.42
N GLU A 9 -15.21 -9.57 3.75
CA GLU A 9 -15.94 -10.43 2.80
C GLU A 9 -15.06 -10.92 1.65
N LEU A 10 -14.11 -10.09 1.20
CA LEU A 10 -13.13 -10.44 0.17
C LEU A 10 -11.94 -11.24 0.71
N GLY A 11 -11.87 -11.50 2.03
CA GLY A 11 -10.73 -12.15 2.66
C GLY A 11 -9.45 -11.30 2.66
N ILE A 12 -9.58 -9.98 2.54
CA ILE A 12 -8.45 -9.04 2.51
C ILE A 12 -8.24 -8.46 3.90
N THR A 13 -7.03 -8.66 4.44
CA THR A 13 -6.56 -7.96 5.65
C THR A 13 -5.59 -6.87 5.22
N LEU A 14 -5.80 -5.64 5.67
CA LEU A 14 -4.86 -4.55 5.39
C LEU A 14 -3.55 -4.80 6.16
N PRO A 15 -2.39 -4.66 5.50
CA PRO A 15 -1.11 -4.71 6.20
C PRO A 15 -0.91 -3.43 7.02
N ASP A 16 0.10 -3.45 7.88
CA ASP A 16 0.61 -2.22 8.50
C ASP A 16 1.04 -1.22 7.42
N ALA A 17 0.84 0.07 7.69
CA ALA A 17 1.23 1.13 6.78
C ALA A 17 2.76 1.08 6.54
N PRO A 18 3.22 1.09 5.28
CA PRO A 18 4.65 1.02 4.99
C PRO A 18 5.37 2.30 5.46
N GLY A 19 6.55 2.11 6.04
CA GLY A 19 7.47 3.22 6.32
C GLY A 19 8.05 3.81 5.04
N ALA A 20 8.65 5.01 5.16
CA ALA A 20 9.40 5.60 4.05
C ALA A 20 10.68 4.79 3.77
N LEU A 21 11.01 4.57 2.49
CA LEU A 21 12.20 3.84 2.05
C LEU A 21 13.40 4.77 1.77
N GLY A 22 13.25 6.06 2.03
CA GLY A 22 14.27 7.08 1.82
C GLY A 22 13.92 8.36 2.56
N SER A 23 14.60 9.46 2.20
CA SER A 23 14.42 10.78 2.84
C SER A 23 13.17 11.51 2.35
N TYR A 24 12.00 10.91 2.56
CA TYR A 24 10.68 11.47 2.26
C TYR A 24 9.64 11.00 3.29
N ILE A 25 8.43 11.58 3.26
CA ILE A 25 7.33 11.20 4.16
C ILE A 25 6.29 10.31 3.46
N PRO A 26 5.65 9.36 4.16
CA PRO A 26 4.75 8.38 3.53
C PRO A 26 3.48 9.02 2.97
N LEU A 27 3.04 10.14 3.53
CA LEU A 27 1.86 10.88 3.10
C LEU A 27 1.99 12.37 3.37
N VAL A 28 1.27 13.18 2.59
CA VAL A 28 1.09 14.62 2.80
C VAL A 28 -0.39 14.95 2.69
N LYS A 29 -0.91 15.75 3.62
CA LYS A 29 -2.25 16.35 3.51
C LYS A 29 -2.12 17.83 3.13
N THR A 30 -2.88 18.28 2.14
CA THR A 30 -3.02 19.70 1.78
C THR A 30 -4.49 20.01 1.49
N GLY A 31 -5.09 20.89 2.31
CA GLY A 31 -6.55 21.09 2.32
C GLY A 31 -7.28 19.76 2.53
N GLU A 32 -8.19 19.44 1.60
CA GLU A 32 -8.97 18.20 1.59
C GLU A 32 -8.33 17.07 0.77
N LEU A 33 -7.09 17.25 0.29
CA LEU A 33 -6.38 16.24 -0.49
C LEU A 33 -5.36 15.51 0.38
N LEU A 34 -5.32 14.19 0.23
CA LEU A 34 -4.32 13.32 0.83
C LEU A 34 -3.48 12.68 -0.29
N PHE A 35 -2.18 12.96 -0.30
CA PHE A 35 -1.23 12.41 -1.27
C PHE A 35 -0.40 11.33 -0.59
N LEU A 36 -0.44 10.12 -1.14
CA LEU A 36 0.40 9.01 -0.71
C LEU A 36 1.68 8.99 -1.55
N SER A 37 2.79 8.66 -0.92
CA SER A 37 4.01 8.26 -1.63
C SER A 37 3.81 6.91 -2.34
N GLY A 38 4.77 6.51 -3.18
CA GLY A 38 4.71 5.20 -3.84
C GLY A 38 4.64 4.03 -2.85
N ILE A 39 3.72 3.09 -3.08
CA ILE A 39 3.51 1.89 -2.27
C ILE A 39 3.90 0.65 -3.09
N LEU A 40 4.79 -0.17 -2.52
CA LEU A 40 5.25 -1.42 -3.13
C LEU A 40 4.40 -2.62 -2.69
N PRO A 41 4.39 -3.74 -3.45
CA PRO A 41 3.60 -4.93 -3.13
C PRO A 41 4.27 -5.76 -2.02
N PHE A 42 4.35 -5.22 -0.81
CA PHE A 42 4.84 -5.96 0.36
C PHE A 42 3.73 -6.79 1.00
N LYS A 43 4.10 -7.98 1.49
CA LYS A 43 3.27 -8.78 2.40
C LYS A 43 4.16 -9.35 3.48
N ASN A 44 3.82 -9.09 4.74
CA ASN A 44 4.61 -9.51 5.90
C ASN A 44 6.09 -9.08 5.81
N GLY A 45 6.34 -7.86 5.32
CA GLY A 45 7.70 -7.33 5.12
C GLY A 45 8.47 -7.88 3.92
N ILE A 46 7.87 -8.79 3.13
CA ILE A 46 8.50 -9.41 1.96
C ILE A 46 7.95 -8.79 0.67
N LEU A 47 8.84 -8.40 -0.24
CA LEU A 47 8.45 -7.88 -1.57
C LEU A 47 7.90 -9.04 -2.41
N LEU A 48 6.64 -8.97 -2.79
CA LEU A 48 5.95 -10.08 -3.47
C LEU A 48 6.35 -10.25 -4.94
N ALA A 49 6.69 -9.14 -5.61
CA ALA A 49 6.98 -9.15 -7.03
C ALA A 49 8.01 -8.08 -7.39
N SER A 50 8.90 -8.43 -8.31
CA SER A 50 9.92 -7.56 -8.89
C SER A 50 10.26 -8.06 -10.29
N GLY A 51 10.58 -7.14 -11.21
CA GLY A 51 10.94 -7.48 -12.60
C GLY A 51 10.00 -6.83 -13.61
N LEU A 52 10.21 -7.16 -14.90
CA LEU A 52 9.37 -6.67 -16.00
C LEU A 52 8.19 -7.62 -16.20
N VAL A 53 6.97 -7.10 -16.17
CA VAL A 53 5.78 -7.91 -16.44
C VAL A 53 5.79 -8.35 -17.90
N GLY A 54 5.64 -9.66 -18.15
CA GLY A 54 5.54 -10.23 -19.50
C GLY A 54 6.87 -10.46 -20.23
N SER A 55 8.00 -10.50 -19.52
CA SER A 55 9.33 -10.75 -20.13
C SER A 55 9.64 -12.25 -20.36
N ASP A 56 8.63 -13.02 -20.76
CA ASP A 56 8.76 -14.38 -21.29
C ASP A 56 8.87 -14.34 -22.82
#